data_AF-A0A9P8EP69-F1
#
_entry.id   AF-A0A9P8EP69-F1
#
_cell.length_a   1.000
_cell.length_b   1.000
_cell.length_c   1.000
_cell.angle_alpha   90.00
_cell.angle_beta   90.00
_cell.angle_gamma   90.00
#
_symmetry.space_group_name_H-M   'P 1'
#
loop_
_entity.id
_entity.type
_entity.pdbx_description
1 polymer ?
#
loop_
_entity_poly.entity_id
_entity_poly.type
_entity_poly.pdbx_seq_one_letter_code
_entity_poly.pdbx_strand_id
1 'polypeptide(L)'
;MPLQIKVQGEGTVSHMADMVEIDIAFKSISFYRNEASTTLFKAVEQVIDTLKTISPTLDHYASTFQASPGGSVTAWSIGTQHVQSQTTQISQTSAHQTTHTATISLKVVIQDFQVLEQISKAITRTPCVSRVKTSWSLTSPVATRLKTEVHELAAKDALNKASAIASSIGFQTVLAEEVVLQAPQQKSLNTSNHFSNGDATRQMPYVPRHGCLVGNFSYDHEYSGDYSDGKWTSRDESGNLDAWTLVLAPKVISLTAPVDAKFSATSSTGWVYEELDQHRFITR
;
A
#
# COMPACT_ATOMS: atom_id res chain seq x y z
N MET A 1 -11.95 -45.30 -22.45
CA MET A 1 -12.67 -44.03 -22.14
C MET A 1 -11.63 -42.99 -21.70
N PRO A 2 -11.79 -41.71 -22.07
CA PRO A 2 -10.90 -40.64 -21.58
C PRO A 2 -11.14 -40.40 -20.08
N LEU A 3 -10.07 -40.26 -19.31
CA LEU A 3 -10.14 -39.92 -17.90
C LEU A 3 -10.25 -38.40 -17.75
N GLN A 4 -11.25 -37.91 -17.01
CA GLN A 4 -11.37 -36.49 -16.70
C GLN A 4 -10.62 -36.17 -15.39
N ILE A 5 -9.72 -35.19 -15.46
CA ILE A 5 -8.90 -34.74 -14.34
C ILE A 5 -9.25 -33.27 -14.07
N LYS A 6 -9.70 -32.98 -12.85
CA LYS A 6 -9.93 -31.60 -12.38
C LYS A 6 -8.83 -31.23 -11.41
N VAL A 7 -8.17 -30.11 -11.65
CA VAL A 7 -7.07 -29.61 -10.82
C VAL A 7 -7.19 -28.11 -10.66
N GLN A 8 -6.71 -27.64 -9.52
CA GLN A 8 -6.50 -26.23 -9.25
C GLN A 8 -5.00 -25.93 -9.31
N GLY A 9 -4.61 -25.07 -10.23
CA GLY A 9 -3.27 -24.52 -10.35
C GLY A 9 -3.15 -23.20 -9.60
N GLU A 10 -1.97 -22.93 -9.07
CA GLU A 10 -1.66 -21.68 -8.37
C GLU A 10 -0.38 -21.05 -8.93
N GLY A 11 -0.47 -19.77 -9.27
CA GLY A 11 0.66 -18.95 -9.68
C GLY A 11 0.89 -17.86 -8.66
N THR A 12 2.15 -17.60 -8.30
CA THR A 12 2.53 -16.46 -7.47
C THR A 12 3.73 -15.74 -8.09
N VAL A 13 3.63 -14.42 -8.24
CA VAL A 13 4.72 -13.55 -8.65
C VAL A 13 4.88 -12.44 -7.63
N SER A 14 6.13 -12.12 -7.29
CA SER A 14 6.45 -11.02 -6.39
C SER A 14 7.29 -9.97 -7.12
N HIS A 15 6.96 -8.71 -6.91
CA HIS A 15 7.64 -7.58 -7.54
C HIS A 15 7.78 -6.44 -6.53
N MET A 16 8.86 -5.67 -6.60
CA MET A 16 8.95 -4.43 -5.81
C MET A 16 7.91 -3.44 -6.31
N ALA A 17 7.27 -2.70 -5.42
CA ALA A 17 6.47 -1.55 -5.84
C ALA A 17 7.34 -0.64 -6.73
N ASP A 18 6.76 -0.05 -7.76
CA ASP A 18 7.42 0.93 -8.66
C ASP A 18 6.76 2.31 -8.54
N MET A 19 5.77 2.45 -7.65
CA MET A 19 5.09 3.69 -7.35
C MET A 19 4.73 3.78 -5.87
N VAL A 20 4.88 4.97 -5.30
CA VAL A 20 4.41 5.30 -3.95
C VAL A 20 3.60 6.58 -3.96
N GLU A 21 2.43 6.54 -3.32
CA GLU A 21 1.64 7.71 -2.96
C GLU A 21 1.92 8.04 -1.49
N ILE A 22 2.29 9.30 -1.21
CA ILE A 22 2.50 9.84 0.13
C ILE A 22 1.40 10.86 0.39
N ASP A 23 0.56 10.60 1.39
CA ASP A 23 -0.46 11.52 1.90
C ASP A 23 0.04 12.17 3.19
N ILE A 24 0.23 13.49 3.13
CA ILE A 24 0.78 14.32 4.20
C ILE A 24 -0.33 15.23 4.71
N ALA A 25 -0.77 15.03 5.95
CA ALA A 25 -1.74 15.89 6.60
C ALA A 25 -1.02 16.91 7.48
N PHE A 26 -1.35 18.18 7.30
CA PHE A 26 -0.88 19.29 8.13
C PHE A 26 -1.99 19.75 9.06
N LYS A 27 -1.61 20.17 10.26
CA LYS A 27 -2.48 20.72 11.29
C LYS A 27 -1.79 21.88 12.01
N SER A 28 -2.51 22.98 12.14
CA SER A 28 -2.08 24.18 12.88
C SER A 28 -3.19 24.61 13.83
N ILE A 29 -2.83 25.04 15.04
CA ILE A 29 -3.77 25.49 16.06
C ILE A 29 -3.30 26.86 16.57
N SER A 30 -4.19 27.87 16.55
CA SER A 30 -3.94 29.20 17.13
C SER A 30 -5.23 29.79 17.73
N PHE A 31 -5.09 30.81 18.58
CA PHE A 31 -6.18 31.68 19.04
C PHE A 31 -6.70 32.61 17.94
N TYR A 32 -5.95 32.79 16.85
CA TYR A 32 -6.35 33.59 15.71
C TYR A 32 -6.48 32.71 14.46
N ARG A 33 -7.67 32.74 13.84
CA ARG A 33 -7.98 31.98 12.62
C ARG A 33 -6.98 32.21 11.48
N ASN A 34 -6.62 33.47 11.27
CA ASN A 34 -5.70 33.85 10.19
C ASN A 34 -4.29 33.32 10.46
N GLU A 35 -3.81 33.42 11.70
CA GLU A 35 -2.49 32.90 12.09
C GLU A 35 -2.40 31.38 11.92
N ALA A 36 -3.44 30.63 12.33
CA ALA A 36 -3.50 29.19 12.13
C ALA A 36 -3.37 28.82 10.64
N SER A 37 -4.09 29.55 9.78
CA SER A 37 -4.11 29.31 8.33
C SER A 37 -2.79 29.71 7.66
N THR A 38 -2.26 30.90 7.94
CA THR A 38 -0.99 31.37 7.36
C THR A 38 0.18 30.47 7.75
N THR A 39 0.22 30.00 9.01
CA THR A 39 1.27 29.07 9.47
C THR A 39 1.17 27.74 8.75
N LEU A 40 -0.06 27.24 8.53
CA LEU A 40 -0.32 26.01 7.79
C LEU A 40 0.14 26.13 6.33
N PHE A 41 -0.22 27.23 5.64
CA PHE A 41 0.16 27.44 4.24
C PHE A 41 1.67 27.52 4.05
N LYS A 42 2.38 28.26 4.92
CA LYS A 42 3.85 28.34 4.87
C LYS A 42 4.52 26.97 4.98
N ALA A 43 3.97 26.09 5.83
CA ALA A 43 4.47 24.73 5.96
C ALA A 43 4.24 23.90 4.67
N VAL A 44 3.05 24.01 4.06
CA VAL A 44 2.74 23.35 2.79
C VAL A 44 3.63 23.85 1.65
N GLU A 45 3.81 25.17 1.55
CA GLU A 45 4.70 25.81 0.56
C GLU A 45 6.14 25.31 0.68
N GLN A 46 6.66 25.15 1.89
CA GLN A 46 8.01 24.63 2.12
C GLN A 46 8.21 23.21 1.54
N VAL A 47 7.22 22.32 1.69
CA VAL A 47 7.28 20.98 1.10
C VAL A 47 7.18 21.05 -0.42
N ILE A 48 6.25 21.87 -0.94
CA ILE A 48 6.06 22.05 -2.38
C ILE A 48 7.31 22.62 -3.05
N ASP A 49 7.99 23.59 -2.43
CA ASP A 49 9.21 24.17 -2.98
C ASP A 49 10.36 23.16 -3.01
N THR A 50 10.38 22.22 -2.06
CA THR A 50 11.30 21.09 -2.12
C THR A 50 10.95 20.14 -3.28
N LEU A 51 9.66 19.84 -3.48
CA LEU A 51 9.21 19.02 -4.62
C LEU A 51 9.55 19.67 -5.97
N LYS A 52 9.40 21.00 -6.08
CA LYS A 52 9.83 21.79 -7.25
C LYS A 52 11.32 21.67 -7.52
N THR A 53 12.14 21.76 -6.46
CA THR A 53 13.60 21.67 -6.56
C THR A 53 14.04 20.30 -7.08
N ILE A 54 13.36 19.24 -6.63
CA ILE A 54 13.63 17.87 -7.02
C ILE A 54 13.15 17.57 -8.44
N SER A 55 12.04 18.18 -8.88
CA SER A 55 11.45 17.96 -10.20
C SER A 55 11.17 19.31 -10.89
N PRO A 56 12.16 19.92 -11.57
CA PRO A 56 12.09 21.28 -12.10
C PRO A 56 11.16 21.46 -13.31
N THR A 57 10.54 20.39 -13.83
CA THR A 57 9.48 20.45 -14.87
C THR A 57 8.12 20.90 -14.31
N LEU A 58 8.09 21.48 -13.11
CA LEU A 58 6.90 21.93 -12.41
C LEU A 58 6.46 23.33 -12.89
N ASP A 59 5.38 23.42 -13.65
CA ASP A 59 4.78 24.73 -13.98
C ASP A 59 4.19 25.42 -12.73
N HIS A 60 4.43 26.72 -12.64
CA HIS A 60 4.10 27.58 -11.52
C HIS A 60 2.57 27.74 -11.34
N TYR A 61 2.07 27.53 -10.11
CA TYR A 61 0.72 27.88 -9.61
C TYR A 61 -0.46 26.92 -9.80
N ALA A 62 -0.26 25.62 -10.02
CA ALA A 62 -1.40 24.69 -10.04
C ALA A 62 -1.64 24.04 -8.66
N SER A 63 -2.88 24.03 -8.15
CA SER A 63 -3.27 23.25 -6.96
C SER A 63 -3.16 21.72 -7.15
N THR A 64 -2.91 21.32 -8.38
CA THR A 64 -2.72 19.95 -8.85
C THR A 64 -1.63 19.95 -9.91
N PHE A 65 -0.65 19.07 -9.78
CA PHE A 65 0.40 18.87 -10.77
C PHE A 65 0.36 17.41 -11.26
N GLN A 66 0.51 17.24 -12.57
CA GLN A 66 0.80 15.95 -13.20
C GLN A 66 1.99 16.14 -14.14
N ALA A 67 3.09 15.44 -13.89
CA ALA A 67 4.23 15.42 -14.79
C ALA A 67 3.96 14.54 -16.01
N SER A 68 4.67 14.81 -17.11
CA SER A 68 4.86 13.82 -18.17
C SER A 68 5.57 12.57 -17.63
N PRO A 69 5.26 11.36 -18.15
CA PRO A 69 5.87 10.11 -17.70
C PRO A 69 7.40 10.18 -17.88
N GLY A 70 8.14 10.25 -16.77
CA GLY A 70 9.60 10.36 -16.76
C GLY A 70 10.20 11.33 -15.73
N GLY A 71 9.39 12.17 -15.08
CA GLY A 71 9.85 13.01 -13.95
C GLY A 71 9.92 12.23 -12.62
N SER A 72 10.87 12.59 -11.75
CA SER A 72 11.07 11.91 -10.46
C SER A 72 9.86 12.04 -9.52
N VAL A 73 9.13 13.16 -9.60
CA VAL A 73 7.80 13.34 -8.97
C VAL A 73 6.76 13.34 -10.09
N THR A 74 5.83 12.38 -10.06
CA THR A 74 4.89 12.19 -11.17
C THR A 74 3.58 12.95 -11.00
N ALA A 75 3.17 13.22 -9.76
CA ALA A 75 2.02 14.09 -9.49
C ALA A 75 2.04 14.61 -8.05
N TRP A 76 1.36 15.73 -7.80
CA TRP A 76 0.95 16.10 -6.45
C TRP A 76 -0.36 16.89 -6.47
N SER A 77 -1.08 16.89 -5.35
CA SER A 77 -2.32 17.67 -5.21
C SER A 77 -2.50 18.15 -3.77
N ILE A 78 -3.00 19.37 -3.64
CA ILE A 78 -3.36 19.95 -2.35
C ILE A 78 -4.87 19.78 -2.14
N GLY A 79 -5.25 19.22 -1.00
CA GLY A 79 -6.63 19.11 -0.57
C GLY A 79 -7.23 20.45 -0.15
N THR A 80 -8.52 20.44 0.17
CA THR A 80 -9.19 21.63 0.68
C THR A 80 -8.74 21.93 2.10
N GLN A 81 -8.49 23.20 2.39
CA GLN A 81 -8.26 23.63 3.77
C GLN A 81 -9.59 23.56 4.55
N HIS A 82 -9.54 22.94 5.72
CA HIS A 82 -10.63 22.98 6.68
C HIS A 82 -10.21 23.77 7.92
N VAL A 83 -11.12 24.59 8.46
CA VAL A 83 -10.88 25.34 9.70
C VAL A 83 -12.04 25.14 10.65
N GLN A 84 -11.75 24.59 11.82
CA GLN A 84 -12.70 24.38 12.88
C GLN A 84 -12.38 25.31 14.05
N SER A 85 -13.42 25.85 14.70
CA SER A 85 -13.27 26.68 15.90
C SER A 85 -13.87 25.94 17.08
N GLN A 86 -13.15 25.91 18.20
CA GLN A 86 -13.61 25.30 19.44
C GLN A 86 -13.45 26.29 20.58
N THR A 87 -14.58 26.59 21.24
CA THR A 87 -14.60 27.42 22.44
C THR A 87 -14.67 26.53 23.67
N THR A 88 -13.68 26.66 24.54
CA THR A 88 -13.59 25.89 25.79
C THR A 88 -13.69 26.85 26.97
N GLN A 89 -14.38 26.42 28.03
CA GLN A 89 -14.41 27.17 29.28
C GLN A 89 -13.13 26.88 30.05
N ILE A 90 -12.41 27.92 30.47
CA ILE A 90 -11.21 27.76 31.28
C ILE A 90 -11.66 27.31 32.67
N SER A 91 -11.23 26.12 33.12
CA SER A 91 -11.79 25.41 34.29
C SER A 91 -11.66 26.12 35.65
N GLN A 92 -11.16 27.36 35.68
CA GLN A 92 -10.97 28.16 36.89
C GLN A 92 -11.50 29.61 36.75
N THR A 93 -12.05 29.98 35.59
CA THR A 93 -12.61 31.31 35.36
C THR A 93 -13.92 31.22 34.56
N SER A 94 -14.76 32.25 34.62
CA SER A 94 -15.91 32.41 33.71
C SER A 94 -15.49 32.82 32.30
N ALA A 95 -14.18 32.80 32.00
CA ALA A 95 -13.65 33.17 30.69
C ALA A 95 -13.70 31.98 29.72
N HIS A 96 -14.07 32.30 28.48
CA HIS A 96 -14.06 31.38 27.36
C HIS A 96 -12.82 31.58 26.52
N GLN A 97 -12.17 30.48 26.12
CA GLN A 97 -11.04 30.48 25.22
C GLN A 97 -11.43 29.82 23.90
N THR A 98 -11.36 30.58 22.82
CA THR A 98 -11.60 30.07 21.47
C THR A 98 -10.28 29.70 20.82
N THR A 99 -10.19 28.48 20.32
CA THR A 99 -9.06 27.97 19.53
C THR A 99 -9.54 27.66 18.13
N HIS A 100 -8.70 27.93 17.13
CA HIS A 100 -8.95 27.64 15.73
C HIS A 100 -7.94 26.59 15.27
N THR A 101 -8.45 25.46 14.79
CA THR A 101 -7.67 24.37 14.19
C THR A 101 -7.83 24.41 12.69
N ALA A 102 -6.74 24.60 11.96
CA ALA A 102 -6.69 24.54 10.51
C ALA A 102 -6.00 23.25 10.06
N THR A 103 -6.56 22.56 9.07
CA THR A 103 -6.02 21.31 8.51
C THR A 103 -6.03 21.33 6.98
N ILE A 104 -5.02 20.73 6.36
CA ILE A 104 -4.91 20.57 4.91
C ILE A 104 -4.11 19.30 4.60
N SER A 105 -4.38 18.65 3.48
CA SER A 105 -3.64 17.46 3.03
C SER A 105 -2.86 17.76 1.74
N LEU A 106 -1.69 17.16 1.59
CA LEU A 106 -0.89 17.15 0.37
C LEU A 106 -0.66 15.70 -0.03
N LYS A 107 -1.06 15.34 -1.23
CA LYS A 107 -0.77 14.04 -1.83
C LYS A 107 0.37 14.18 -2.82
N VAL A 108 1.33 13.26 -2.79
CA VAL A 108 2.48 13.23 -3.68
C VAL A 108 2.64 11.82 -4.24
N VAL A 109 2.77 11.69 -5.56
CA VAL A 109 3.01 10.41 -6.25
C VAL A 109 4.42 10.41 -6.80
N ILE A 110 5.16 9.35 -6.50
CA ILE A 110 6.59 9.20 -6.81
C ILE A 110 6.80 7.85 -7.47
N GLN A 111 7.53 7.83 -8.58
CA GLN A 111 7.99 6.61 -9.25
C GLN A 111 9.52 6.44 -9.15
N ASP A 112 10.26 7.53 -8.98
CA ASP A 112 11.70 7.50 -8.76
C ASP A 112 12.01 7.47 -7.26
N PHE A 113 12.44 6.31 -6.76
CA PHE A 113 12.69 6.15 -5.33
C PHE A 113 13.98 6.80 -4.83
N GLN A 114 14.86 7.29 -5.72
CA GLN A 114 16.08 8.00 -5.32
C GLN A 114 15.77 9.32 -4.60
N VAL A 115 14.59 9.90 -4.86
CA VAL A 115 14.19 11.18 -4.26
C VAL A 115 13.48 11.03 -2.91
N LEU A 116 13.16 9.80 -2.48
CA LEU A 116 12.42 9.55 -1.24
C LEU A 116 13.15 10.04 0.00
N GLU A 117 14.49 9.93 0.03
CA GLU A 117 15.27 10.41 1.17
C GLU A 117 15.16 11.95 1.31
N GLN A 118 15.24 12.68 0.19
CA GLN A 118 15.13 14.14 0.20
C GLN A 118 13.73 14.58 0.60
N ILE A 119 12.70 13.89 0.11
CA ILE A 119 11.30 14.16 0.45
C ILE A 119 11.02 13.84 1.92
N SER A 120 11.52 12.72 2.43
CA SER A 120 11.40 12.35 3.86
C SER A 120 12.05 13.41 4.77
N LYS A 121 13.26 13.88 4.41
CA LYS A 121 13.94 14.97 5.12
C LYS A 121 13.15 16.27 5.07
N ALA A 122 12.51 16.58 3.94
CA ALA A 122 11.66 17.77 3.82
C ALA A 122 10.46 17.69 4.77
N ILE A 123 9.71 16.58 4.73
CA ILE A 123 8.52 16.37 5.54
C ILE A 123 8.84 16.41 7.04
N THR A 124 9.91 15.72 7.46
CA THR A 124 10.31 15.67 8.89
C THR A 124 10.75 17.02 9.44
N ARG A 125 11.33 17.89 8.60
CA ARG A 125 11.74 19.25 8.98
C ARG A 125 10.61 20.27 8.90
N THR A 126 9.50 19.95 8.25
CA THR A 126 8.40 20.88 8.08
C THR A 126 7.52 20.91 9.33
N PRO A 127 7.29 22.09 9.93
CA PRO A 127 6.36 22.23 11.05
C PRO A 127 4.92 21.93 10.61
N CYS A 128 4.00 21.78 11.56
CA CYS A 128 2.58 21.50 11.29
C CYS A 128 2.28 20.11 10.68
N VAL A 129 3.25 19.30 10.28
CA VAL A 129 2.94 17.94 9.82
C VAL A 129 2.36 17.13 10.97
N SER A 130 1.16 16.60 10.75
CA SER A 130 0.37 15.89 11.75
C SER A 130 0.30 14.38 11.49
N ARG A 131 0.27 13.98 10.22
CA ARG A 131 0.21 12.58 9.80
C ARG A 131 0.87 12.43 8.44
N VAL A 132 1.55 11.30 8.24
CA VAL A 132 2.04 10.86 6.94
C VAL A 132 1.57 9.43 6.72
N LYS A 133 0.98 9.14 5.56
CA LYS A 133 0.55 7.81 5.15
C LYS A 133 1.17 7.49 3.80
N THR A 134 1.69 6.28 3.64
CA THR A 134 2.32 5.83 2.40
C THR A 134 1.57 4.64 1.83
N SER A 135 1.24 4.70 0.56
CA SER A 135 0.59 3.62 -0.19
C SER A 135 1.49 3.19 -1.33
N TRP A 136 1.94 1.94 -1.30
CA TRP A 136 2.82 1.36 -2.31
C TRP A 136 2.00 0.60 -3.34
N SER A 137 2.30 0.79 -4.62
CA SER A 137 1.53 0.21 -5.72
C SER A 137 2.39 -0.08 -6.94
N LEU A 138 1.79 -0.77 -7.91
CA LEU A 138 2.38 -1.05 -9.21
C LEU A 138 1.80 -0.09 -10.26
N THR A 139 2.61 0.38 -11.18
CA THR A 139 2.13 1.12 -12.36
C THR A 139 1.24 0.20 -13.21
N SER A 140 0.23 0.78 -13.86
CA SER A 140 -0.71 0.04 -14.73
C SER A 140 -0.06 -0.93 -15.72
N PRO A 141 1.01 -0.56 -16.47
CA PRO A 141 1.67 -1.50 -17.40
C PRO A 141 2.33 -2.68 -16.66
N VAL A 142 3.01 -2.43 -15.54
CA VAL A 142 3.67 -3.48 -14.76
C VAL A 142 2.64 -4.40 -14.11
N ALA A 143 1.58 -3.84 -13.52
CA ALA A 143 0.47 -4.62 -12.96
C ALA A 143 -0.19 -5.53 -14.01
N THR A 144 -0.40 -5.03 -15.22
CA THR A 144 -1.01 -5.82 -16.31
C THR A 144 -0.09 -6.97 -16.74
N ARG A 145 1.21 -6.71 -16.92
CA ARG A 145 2.21 -7.74 -17.25
C ARG A 145 2.30 -8.82 -16.17
N LEU A 146 2.30 -8.43 -14.90
CA LEU A 146 2.38 -9.38 -13.80
C LEU A 146 1.11 -10.22 -13.67
N LYS A 147 -0.07 -9.65 -13.94
CA LYS A 147 -1.32 -10.43 -14.00
C LYS A 147 -1.25 -11.53 -15.06
N THR A 148 -0.76 -11.23 -16.26
CA THR A 148 -0.60 -12.25 -17.32
C THR A 148 0.39 -13.33 -16.91
N GLU A 149 1.53 -12.94 -16.32
CA GLU A 149 2.57 -13.87 -15.87
C GLU A 149 2.06 -14.82 -14.77
N VAL A 150 1.36 -14.29 -13.77
CA VAL A 150 0.78 -15.09 -12.68
C VAL A 150 -0.22 -16.12 -13.22
N HIS A 151 -1.05 -15.75 -14.19
CA HIS A 151 -1.98 -16.69 -14.82
C HIS A 151 -1.28 -17.76 -15.63
N GLU A 152 -0.21 -17.41 -16.35
CA GLU A 152 0.60 -18.40 -17.06
C GLU A 152 1.24 -19.41 -16.11
N LEU A 153 1.76 -18.95 -14.97
CA LEU A 153 2.30 -19.82 -13.93
C LEU A 153 1.23 -20.74 -13.35
N ALA A 154 0.05 -20.20 -13.03
CA ALA A 154 -1.07 -20.98 -12.52
C ALA A 154 -1.55 -22.05 -13.51
N ALA A 155 -1.64 -21.72 -14.80
CA ALA A 155 -2.00 -22.67 -15.85
C ALA A 155 -0.93 -23.76 -16.03
N LYS A 156 0.36 -23.40 -15.98
CA LYS A 156 1.47 -24.36 -16.03
C LYS A 156 1.45 -25.29 -14.82
N ASP A 157 1.20 -24.76 -13.62
CA ASP A 157 1.07 -25.56 -12.40
C ASP A 157 -0.12 -26.53 -12.49
N ALA A 158 -1.28 -26.09 -12.97
CA ALA A 158 -2.43 -26.96 -13.23
C ALA A 158 -2.08 -28.08 -14.21
N LEU A 159 -1.43 -27.76 -15.34
CA LEU A 159 -1.02 -28.76 -16.32
C LEU A 159 -0.03 -29.78 -15.74
N ASN A 160 0.96 -29.32 -14.97
CA ASN A 160 1.93 -30.18 -14.31
C ASN A 160 1.25 -31.14 -13.32
N LYS A 161 0.30 -30.63 -12.52
CA LYS A 161 -0.50 -31.45 -11.60
C LYS A 161 -1.33 -32.49 -12.36
N ALA A 162 -2.03 -32.09 -13.43
CA ALA A 162 -2.83 -32.99 -14.23
C ALA A 162 -1.97 -34.06 -14.93
N SER A 163 -0.80 -33.69 -15.45
CA SER A 163 0.17 -34.59 -16.06
C SER A 163 0.73 -35.60 -15.06
N ALA A 164 1.06 -35.16 -13.84
CA ALA A 164 1.52 -36.05 -12.78
C ALA A 164 0.42 -37.07 -12.37
N ILE A 165 -0.83 -36.61 -12.24
CA ILE A 165 -1.97 -37.50 -11.95
C ILE A 165 -2.17 -38.50 -13.09
N ALA A 166 -2.23 -38.04 -14.33
CA ALA A 166 -2.39 -38.90 -15.51
C ALA A 166 -1.29 -39.97 -15.60
N SER A 167 -0.03 -39.54 -15.43
CA SER A 167 1.14 -40.42 -15.51
C SER A 167 1.14 -41.49 -14.42
N SER A 168 0.68 -41.16 -13.21
CA SER A 168 0.59 -42.15 -12.11
C SER A 168 -0.46 -43.25 -12.36
N ILE A 169 -1.40 -43.03 -13.27
CA ILE A 169 -2.46 -43.97 -13.66
C ILE A 169 -2.17 -44.59 -15.05
N GLY A 170 -1.00 -44.31 -15.64
CA GLY A 170 -0.58 -44.90 -16.92
C GLY A 170 -1.09 -44.18 -18.18
N PHE A 171 -1.65 -42.97 -18.04
CA PHE A 171 -2.02 -42.11 -19.16
C PHE A 171 -0.83 -41.22 -19.55
N GLN A 172 -0.59 -41.05 -20.86
CA GLN A 172 0.60 -40.34 -21.37
C GLN A 172 0.26 -38.99 -22.00
N THR A 173 -0.96 -38.82 -22.50
CA THR A 173 -1.40 -37.60 -23.16
C THR A 173 -2.44 -36.92 -22.30
N VAL A 174 -2.23 -35.64 -21.98
CA VAL A 174 -3.18 -34.78 -21.26
C VAL A 174 -3.53 -33.59 -22.15
N LEU A 175 -4.83 -33.39 -22.39
CA LEU A 175 -5.37 -32.29 -23.18
C LEU A 175 -6.28 -31.44 -22.30
N ALA A 176 -6.14 -30.12 -22.41
CA ALA A 176 -7.03 -29.20 -21.70
C ALA A 176 -8.42 -29.22 -22.35
N GLU A 177 -9.46 -29.40 -21.55
CA GLU A 177 -10.86 -29.28 -21.97
C GLU A 177 -11.42 -27.90 -21.61
N GLU A 178 -11.13 -27.43 -20.40
CA GLU A 178 -11.66 -26.18 -19.87
C GLU A 178 -10.64 -25.54 -18.92
N VAL A 179 -10.46 -24.23 -19.03
CA VAL A 179 -9.58 -23.45 -18.16
C VAL A 179 -10.33 -22.19 -17.73
N VAL A 180 -10.58 -22.07 -16.43
CA VAL A 180 -11.26 -20.93 -15.82
C VAL A 180 -10.24 -20.13 -15.01
N LEU A 181 -9.98 -18.90 -15.45
CA LEU A 181 -9.09 -17.97 -14.76
C LEU A 181 -9.86 -17.25 -13.65
N GLN A 182 -9.35 -17.29 -12.42
CA GLN A 182 -9.91 -16.51 -11.32
C GLN A 182 -9.15 -15.20 -11.12
N ALA A 183 -9.80 -14.15 -10.62
CA ALA A 183 -9.15 -12.86 -10.45
C ALA A 183 -7.90 -12.95 -9.53
N PRO A 184 -6.75 -12.38 -9.94
CA PRO A 184 -5.55 -12.39 -9.12
C PRO A 184 -5.76 -11.57 -7.85
N GLN A 185 -5.36 -12.13 -6.71
CA GLN A 185 -5.34 -11.47 -5.41
C GLN A 185 -4.00 -10.78 -5.21
N GLN A 186 -4.05 -9.51 -4.80
CA GLN A 186 -2.86 -8.73 -4.50
C GLN A 186 -2.66 -8.66 -2.98
N LYS A 187 -1.46 -9.01 -2.52
CA LYS A 187 -1.05 -8.88 -1.12
C LYS A 187 0.23 -8.08 -1.03
N SER A 188 0.22 -7.02 -0.21
CA SER A 188 1.43 -6.30 0.16
C SER A 188 2.13 -7.09 1.27
N LEU A 189 3.41 -7.43 1.07
CA LEU A 189 4.23 -8.05 2.12
C LEU A 189 4.84 -6.93 2.96
N ASN A 190 4.33 -6.75 4.18
CA ASN A 190 4.97 -5.89 5.17
C ASN A 190 6.28 -6.53 5.64
N THR A 191 7.41 -6.02 5.15
CA THR A 191 8.75 -6.42 5.60
C THR A 191 9.22 -5.68 6.86
N SER A 192 8.34 -4.97 7.57
CA SER A 192 8.68 -4.20 8.77
C SER A 192 8.25 -4.89 10.07
N ASN A 193 8.91 -6.01 10.41
CA ASN A 193 8.81 -6.65 11.75
C ASN A 193 10.17 -6.77 12.45
N HIS A 194 11.12 -5.88 12.15
CA HIS A 194 12.39 -5.82 12.87
C HIS A 194 12.67 -4.39 13.30
N PHE A 195 12.09 -3.96 14.43
CA PHE A 195 12.68 -3.04 15.42
C PHE A 195 11.72 -2.96 16.61
N SER A 196 11.70 -4.01 17.41
CA SER A 196 11.15 -4.00 18.77
C SER A 196 12.25 -3.61 19.75
N ASN A 197 12.13 -2.44 20.36
CA ASN A 197 12.70 -2.03 21.65
C ASN A 197 12.34 -0.55 21.84
N GLY A 198 11.83 -0.06 22.97
CA GLY A 198 11.54 -0.61 24.28
C GLY A 198 10.86 0.50 25.07
N ASP A 199 10.22 0.13 26.18
CA ASP A 199 9.49 1.01 27.09
C ASP A 199 10.14 2.37 27.37
N ALA A 200 9.35 3.44 27.25
CA ALA A 200 9.55 4.68 28.01
C ALA A 200 8.26 5.48 28.10
N THR A 201 7.37 5.10 29.02
CA THR A 201 6.39 6.02 29.62
C THR A 201 7.16 7.12 30.37
N ARG A 202 7.38 8.28 29.73
CA ARG A 202 7.78 9.51 30.43
C ARG A 202 6.62 10.50 30.40
N GLN A 203 5.88 10.55 31.50
CA GLN A 203 5.05 11.70 31.85
C GLN A 203 5.99 12.86 32.24
N MET A 204 5.84 14.06 31.67
CA MET A 204 6.35 15.32 32.26
C MET A 204 5.85 16.58 31.51
N PRO A 205 6.02 17.80 32.08
CA PRO A 205 4.95 18.80 32.23
C PRO A 205 4.94 19.91 31.17
N TYR A 206 3.80 20.59 31.07
CA TYR A 206 3.46 21.62 30.09
C TYR A 206 4.24 22.94 30.32
N VAL A 207 4.95 23.41 29.29
CA VAL A 207 5.42 24.81 29.19
C VAL A 207 4.98 25.36 27.83
N PRO A 208 4.17 26.43 27.75
CA PRO A 208 3.69 26.93 26.47
C PRO A 208 4.75 27.81 25.79
N ARG A 209 5.19 27.40 24.60
CA ARG A 209 5.85 28.28 23.61
C ARG A 209 4.87 28.55 22.47
N HIS A 210 4.80 29.81 22.03
CA HIS A 210 4.02 30.23 20.88
C HIS A 210 4.47 29.49 19.61
N GLY A 211 3.57 28.70 19.03
CA GLY A 211 3.78 27.89 17.82
C GLY A 211 3.08 26.54 17.95
N CYS A 212 2.17 26.24 17.01
CA CYS A 212 1.49 24.94 16.80
C CYS A 212 1.20 24.14 18.09
N LEU A 213 0.11 24.47 18.79
CA LEU A 213 -0.27 23.77 20.03
C LEU A 213 -0.48 22.26 19.80
N VAL A 214 0.08 21.48 20.73
CA VAL A 214 0.04 20.01 20.79
C VAL A 214 -1.34 19.56 21.26
N GLY A 215 -2.06 18.80 20.42
CA GLY A 215 -3.31 18.16 20.79
C GLY A 215 -3.20 16.64 20.65
N ASN A 216 -3.22 15.93 21.77
CA ASN A 216 -3.37 14.47 21.83
C ASN A 216 -4.83 14.09 21.61
N PHE A 217 -5.21 13.47 20.48
CA PHE A 217 -6.49 12.72 20.40
C PHE A 217 -6.40 11.54 19.43
N SER A 218 -6.75 10.36 19.94
CA SER A 218 -7.13 9.17 19.20
C SER A 218 -8.50 9.38 18.55
N TYR A 219 -8.65 8.93 17.30
CA TYR A 219 -9.97 8.66 16.74
C TYR A 219 -10.01 7.21 16.28
N ASP A 220 -10.87 6.44 16.95
CA ASP A 220 -11.44 5.21 16.45
C ASP A 220 -12.39 5.55 15.30
N HIS A 221 -12.23 4.88 14.16
CA HIS A 221 -13.35 4.52 13.30
C HIS A 221 -13.05 3.28 12.47
N GLU A 222 -14.00 2.36 12.55
CA GLU A 222 -14.10 1.08 11.86
C GLU A 222 -14.40 1.20 10.35
N TYR A 223 -13.85 0.23 9.61
CA TYR A 223 -14.23 -0.32 8.30
C TYR A 223 -14.02 0.49 6.99
N SER A 224 -12.95 0.13 6.25
CA SER A 224 -13.02 -0.58 4.95
C SER A 224 -11.59 -0.98 4.56
N GLY A 225 -11.41 -2.21 4.05
CA GLY A 225 -10.12 -2.86 3.87
C GLY A 225 -9.22 -2.21 2.82
N ASP A 226 -8.42 -1.25 3.25
CA ASP A 226 -7.16 -0.87 2.63
C ASP A 226 -6.07 -1.03 3.69
N TYR A 227 -5.08 -1.89 3.42
CA TYR A 227 -3.94 -2.13 4.30
C TYR A 227 -3.03 -0.90 4.34
N SER A 228 -3.46 0.14 5.04
CA SER A 228 -2.65 1.31 5.32
C SER A 228 -1.91 1.14 6.64
N ASP A 229 -0.59 1.25 6.57
CA ASP A 229 0.32 1.27 7.72
C ASP A 229 0.16 2.61 8.45
N GLY A 230 -0.92 2.73 9.21
CA GLY A 230 -1.22 3.93 9.99
C GLY A 230 -0.63 3.83 11.40
N LYS A 231 0.68 4.00 11.56
CA LYS A 231 1.42 4.34 12.81
C LYS A 231 2.93 4.27 12.47
N TRP A 232 3.81 5.22 12.83
CA TRP A 232 3.98 5.97 14.07
C TRP A 232 4.68 7.28 13.75
N THR A 233 4.29 8.36 14.42
CA THR A 233 5.13 9.55 14.50
C THR A 233 5.28 9.91 15.96
N SER A 234 6.36 9.43 16.62
CA SER A 234 6.80 10.08 17.85
C SER A 234 7.21 11.51 17.51
N ARG A 235 7.18 12.40 18.51
CA ARG A 235 7.69 13.76 18.38
C ARG A 235 8.93 13.92 19.23
N ASP A 236 9.90 14.69 18.74
CA ASP A 236 11.04 15.11 19.55
C ASP A 236 10.59 16.11 20.64
N GLU A 237 11.50 16.45 21.55
CA GLU A 237 11.25 17.40 22.64
C GLU A 237 10.87 18.82 22.13
N SER A 238 11.11 19.12 20.86
CA SER A 238 10.75 20.39 20.21
C SER A 238 9.38 20.33 19.52
N GLY A 239 8.68 19.18 19.56
CA GLY A 239 7.39 18.98 18.93
C GLY A 239 7.48 18.73 17.41
N ASN A 240 8.67 18.50 16.86
CA ASN A 240 8.83 18.06 15.48
C ASN A 240 8.56 16.56 15.38
N LEU A 241 8.24 16.07 14.18
CA LEU A 241 8.21 14.64 13.92
C LEU A 241 9.61 14.06 14.20
N ASP A 242 9.67 13.05 15.06
CA ASP A 242 10.91 12.37 15.40
C ASP A 242 11.50 11.76 14.12
N ALA A 243 12.69 12.24 13.76
CA ALA A 243 13.33 11.97 12.47
C ALA A 243 13.61 10.48 12.21
N TRP A 244 13.44 9.64 13.23
CA TRP A 244 13.71 8.20 13.21
C TRP A 244 12.61 7.33 12.59
N THR A 245 11.45 7.89 12.21
CA THR A 245 10.25 7.07 11.96
C THR A 245 9.69 7.06 10.53
N LEU A 246 10.10 7.98 9.63
CA LEU A 246 9.61 7.96 8.24
C LEU A 246 10.53 7.11 7.35
N VAL A 247 10.51 5.80 7.56
CA VAL A 247 11.22 4.84 6.69
C VAL A 247 10.38 4.61 5.44
N LEU A 248 10.71 5.32 4.36
CA LEU A 248 10.13 5.11 3.02
C LEU A 248 10.88 3.97 2.31
N ALA A 249 10.81 2.76 2.87
CA ALA A 249 11.40 1.58 2.23
C ALA A 249 10.44 0.98 1.21
N PRO A 250 10.89 0.71 -0.04
CA PRO A 250 10.08 0.04 -1.05
C PRO A 250 9.50 -1.28 -0.53
N LYS A 251 8.20 -1.50 -0.76
CA LYS A 251 7.51 -2.72 -0.35
C LYS A 251 7.40 -3.72 -1.50
N VAL A 252 7.39 -5.00 -1.15
CA VAL A 252 7.14 -6.09 -2.10
C VAL A 252 5.64 -6.29 -2.25
N ILE A 253 5.18 -6.33 -3.49
CA ILE A 253 3.80 -6.65 -3.85
C ILE A 253 3.80 -8.05 -4.45
N SER A 254 3.01 -8.94 -3.86
CA SER A 254 2.79 -10.29 -4.36
C SER A 254 1.41 -10.37 -5.01
N LEU A 255 1.37 -10.97 -6.20
CA LEU A 255 0.16 -11.30 -6.93
C LEU A 255 0.03 -12.82 -6.98
N THR A 256 -1.11 -13.33 -6.55
CA THR A 256 -1.43 -14.75 -6.57
C THR A 256 -2.71 -14.96 -7.36
N ALA A 257 -2.70 -15.85 -8.35
CA ALA A 257 -3.92 -16.23 -9.08
C ALA A 257 -4.11 -17.75 -9.03
N PRO A 258 -5.31 -18.21 -8.66
CA PRO A 258 -5.72 -19.56 -8.89
C PRO A 258 -6.29 -19.74 -10.30
N VAL A 259 -6.14 -20.95 -10.84
CA VAL A 259 -6.74 -21.39 -12.10
C VAL A 259 -7.39 -22.74 -11.88
N ASP A 260 -8.68 -22.84 -12.17
CA ASP A 260 -9.39 -24.12 -12.20
C ASP A 260 -9.33 -24.67 -13.61
N ALA A 261 -8.81 -25.87 -13.77
CA ALA A 261 -8.66 -26.48 -15.08
C ALA A 261 -9.16 -27.93 -15.08
N LYS A 262 -9.83 -28.27 -16.18
CA LYS A 262 -10.30 -29.61 -16.50
C LYS A 262 -9.51 -30.14 -17.67
N PHE A 263 -8.97 -31.33 -17.52
CA PHE A 263 -8.19 -32.02 -18.53
C PHE A 263 -8.80 -33.37 -18.86
N SER A 264 -8.63 -33.82 -20.10
CA SER A 264 -8.81 -35.20 -20.51
C SER A 264 -7.46 -35.88 -20.64
N ALA A 265 -7.35 -37.09 -20.10
CA ALA A 265 -6.19 -37.93 -20.30
C ALA A 265 -6.57 -39.12 -21.19
N THR A 266 -5.73 -39.41 -22.19
CA THR A 266 -5.87 -40.58 -23.06
C THR A 266 -4.65 -41.48 -22.96
N SER A 267 -4.90 -42.79 -22.88
CA SER A 267 -3.86 -43.80 -22.86
C SER A 267 -3.51 -44.16 -24.30
N SER A 268 -2.22 -44.17 -24.63
CA SER A 268 -1.72 -44.64 -25.93
C SER A 268 -1.83 -46.16 -26.06
N THR A 269 -1.77 -46.87 -24.94
CA THR A 269 -2.04 -48.31 -24.83
C THR A 269 -3.54 -48.49 -24.60
N GLY A 270 -4.24 -49.18 -25.48
CA GLY A 270 -5.67 -49.49 -25.31
C GLY A 270 -5.92 -50.40 -24.12
N TRP A 271 -5.83 -49.88 -22.89
CA TRP A 271 -6.34 -50.53 -21.71
C TRP A 271 -7.83 -50.27 -21.68
N VAL A 272 -8.56 -51.23 -22.24
CA VAL A 272 -9.97 -51.44 -21.92
C VAL A 272 -9.98 -51.83 -20.45
N TYR A 273 -10.56 -50.97 -19.61
CA TYR A 273 -11.11 -51.45 -18.34
C TYR A 273 -12.22 -52.43 -18.73
N GLU A 274 -11.91 -53.72 -18.79
CA GLU A 274 -12.95 -54.73 -18.61
C GLU A 274 -13.44 -54.57 -17.18
N GLU A 275 -14.73 -54.26 -17.02
CA GLU A 275 -15.45 -54.41 -15.77
C GLU A 275 -15.13 -55.80 -15.21
N LEU A 276 -14.29 -55.83 -14.17
CA LEU A 276 -13.95 -57.03 -13.42
C LEU A 276 -15.15 -57.43 -12.59
N ASP A 277 -16.14 -58.06 -13.23
CA ASP A 277 -17.24 -58.74 -12.55
C ASP A 277 -17.05 -60.26 -12.51
N GLN A 278 -15.92 -60.80 -13.00
CA GLN A 278 -15.62 -62.23 -12.82
C GLN A 278 -14.14 -62.51 -12.55
N HIS A 279 -13.88 -63.07 -11.37
CA HIS A 279 -12.63 -63.71 -11.00
C HIS A 279 -12.18 -64.73 -12.04
N ARG A 280 -11.08 -64.45 -12.75
CA ARG A 280 -10.21 -65.50 -13.28
C ARG A 280 -8.76 -65.02 -13.30
N PHE A 281 -7.95 -65.61 -12.42
CA PHE A 281 -6.51 -65.63 -12.58
C PHE A 281 -6.16 -66.60 -13.71
N ILE A 282 -5.40 -66.13 -14.70
CA ILE A 282 -4.61 -67.02 -15.56
C ILE A 282 -3.16 -66.52 -15.48
N THR A 283 -2.34 -67.28 -14.78
CA THR A 283 -0.89 -67.33 -14.99
C THR A 283 -0.60 -68.15 -16.25
N ARG A 284 0.38 -67.68 -17.04
CA ARG A 284 0.95 -68.23 -18.29
C ARG A 284 0.60 -69.66 -18.65
#